data_AF-A0A952HQP4-F1
#
_entry.id   AF-A0A952HQP4-F1
#
_cell.length_a   1.000
_cell.length_b   1.000
_cell.length_c   1.000
_cell.angle_alpha   90.00
_cell.angle_beta   90.00
_cell.angle_gamma   90.00
#
_symmetry.space_group_name_H-M   'P 1'
#
loop_
_entity.id
_entity.type
_entity.pdbx_description
1 polymer ?
#
loop_
_entity_poly.entity_id
_entity_poly.type
_entity_poly.pdbx_seq_one_letter_code
_entity_poly.pdbx_strand_id
1 'polypeptide(L)'
;MGEELTQAAKEIKAHKEGKLHPKVVSNEIITARNNLKLSQSQFAALLGVSKRTLEQWEQERRDPSQAAQRLIQIAVQRPDVLIEIFGDVA
;
A
#
# COMPACT_ATOMS: atom_id res chain seq x y z
N MET A 1 -17.45 2.56 32.51
CA MET A 1 -16.04 2.10 32.48
C MET A 1 -15.87 0.65 32.02
N GLY A 2 -16.84 -0.26 32.17
CA GLY A 2 -16.72 -1.65 31.65
C GLY A 2 -17.00 -1.84 30.15
N GLU A 3 -17.59 -0.84 29.49
CA GLU A 3 -18.01 -0.92 28.08
C GLU A 3 -16.90 -0.49 27.09
N GLU A 4 -15.95 0.33 27.53
CA GLU A 4 -14.83 0.78 26.68
C GLU A 4 -13.82 -0.36 26.42
N LEU A 5 -13.63 -1.26 27.38
CA LEU A 5 -12.72 -2.39 27.25
C LEU A 5 -13.22 -3.44 26.25
N THR A 6 -14.54 -3.64 26.15
CA THR A 6 -15.14 -4.58 25.19
C THR A 6 -15.17 -4.01 23.78
N GLN A 7 -15.29 -2.68 23.63
CA GLN A 7 -15.16 -1.99 22.35
C GLN A 7 -13.75 -2.13 21.77
N ALA A 8 -12.72 -1.84 22.58
CA ALA A 8 -11.32 -1.97 22.17
C ALA A 8 -10.97 -3.42 21.76
N ALA A 9 -11.47 -4.42 22.48
CA ALA A 9 -11.27 -5.83 22.12
C ALA A 9 -11.94 -6.20 20.78
N LYS A 10 -13.13 -5.64 20.48
CA LYS A 10 -13.79 -5.81 19.17
C LYS A 10 -13.03 -5.13 18.04
N GLU A 11 -12.47 -3.95 18.27
CA GLU A 11 -11.65 -3.24 17.29
C GLU A 11 -10.35 -4.02 16.96
N ILE A 12 -9.69 -4.57 17.99
CA ILE A 12 -8.51 -5.44 17.81
C ILE A 12 -8.88 -6.72 17.04
N LYS A 13 -10.04 -7.32 17.31
CA LYS A 13 -10.51 -8.50 16.59
C LYS A 13 -10.86 -8.19 15.14
N ALA A 14 -11.53 -7.07 14.87
CA ALA A 14 -11.84 -6.60 13.51
C ALA A 14 -10.57 -6.25 12.71
N HIS A 15 -9.52 -5.78 13.40
CA HIS A 15 -8.18 -5.58 12.83
C HIS A 15 -7.51 -6.91 12.46
N LYS A 16 -7.65 -7.96 13.29
CA LYS A 16 -7.15 -9.31 12.98
C LYS A 16 -7.96 -10.03 11.90
N GLU A 17 -9.25 -9.75 11.78
CA GLU A 17 -10.18 -10.40 10.83
C GLU A 17 -10.19 -9.74 9.43
N GLY A 18 -9.28 -8.81 9.17
CA GLY A 18 -9.10 -8.24 7.83
C GLY A 18 -10.13 -7.19 7.42
N LYS A 19 -11.04 -6.77 8.32
CA LYS A 19 -12.21 -5.93 7.99
C LYS A 19 -11.93 -4.42 7.89
N LEU A 20 -10.75 -3.98 8.32
CA LEU A 20 -10.39 -2.55 8.40
C LEU A 20 -9.18 -2.17 7.53
N HIS A 21 -8.69 -3.07 6.67
CA HIS A 21 -7.60 -2.71 5.76
C HIS A 21 -8.18 -2.00 4.55
N PRO A 22 -7.69 -0.80 4.23
CA PRO A 22 -8.11 -0.10 3.03
C PRO A 22 -7.72 -0.95 1.82
N LYS A 23 -8.73 -1.39 1.06
CA LYS A 23 -8.52 -2.09 -0.20
C LYS A 23 -7.98 -1.07 -1.20
N VAL A 24 -6.71 -1.22 -1.54
CA VAL A 24 -6.08 -0.41 -2.59
C VAL A 24 -6.54 -0.93 -3.94
N VAL A 25 -7.13 -0.05 -4.74
CA VAL A 25 -7.56 -0.37 -6.12
C VAL A 25 -6.46 -0.06 -7.13
N SER A 26 -6.54 -0.67 -8.31
CA SER A 26 -5.57 -0.46 -9.42
C SER A 26 -5.24 1.01 -9.68
N ASN A 27 -6.26 1.87 -9.67
CA ASN A 27 -6.11 3.30 -9.90
C ASN A 27 -5.18 3.98 -8.87
N GLU A 28 -5.29 3.63 -7.59
CA GLU A 28 -4.44 4.20 -6.53
C GLU A 28 -2.97 3.78 -6.71
N ILE A 29 -2.72 2.58 -7.22
CA ILE A 29 -1.37 2.08 -7.51
C ILE A 29 -0.74 2.90 -8.64
N ILE A 30 -1.50 3.15 -9.70
CA ILE A 30 -1.07 3.97 -10.84
C ILE A 30 -0.82 5.42 -10.38
N THR A 31 -1.72 5.98 -9.57
CA THR A 31 -1.56 7.32 -9.00
C THR A 31 -0.30 7.43 -8.13
N ALA A 32 -0.08 6.48 -7.20
CA ALA A 32 1.11 6.42 -6.36
C ALA A 32 2.41 6.45 -7.20
N ARG A 33 2.48 5.60 -8.23
CA ARG A 33 3.62 5.53 -9.13
C ARG A 33 3.85 6.85 -9.88
N ASN A 34 2.78 7.45 -10.38
CA ASN A 34 2.86 8.71 -11.14
C ASN A 34 3.26 9.90 -10.25
N ASN A 35 2.80 9.93 -8.99
CA ASN A 35 3.19 10.96 -8.02
C ASN A 35 4.70 10.93 -7.75
N LEU A 36 5.28 9.72 -7.68
CA LEU A 36 6.71 9.52 -7.53
C LEU A 36 7.50 9.67 -8.84
N LYS A 37 6.82 9.88 -9.98
CA LYS A 37 7.40 9.95 -11.34
C LYS A 37 8.26 8.74 -11.70
N LEU A 38 7.90 7.56 -11.21
CA LEU A 38 8.64 6.32 -11.44
C LEU A 38 8.06 5.52 -12.61
N SER A 39 8.94 4.85 -13.36
CA SER A 39 8.52 3.77 -14.25
C SER A 39 7.96 2.58 -13.46
N GLN A 40 7.24 1.68 -14.13
CA GLN A 40 6.70 0.48 -13.49
C GLN A 40 7.80 -0.40 -12.89
N SER A 41 8.94 -0.54 -13.59
CA SER A 41 10.08 -1.31 -13.08
C SER A 41 10.69 -0.69 -11.82
N GLN A 42 10.86 0.65 -11.80
CA GLN A 42 11.41 1.36 -10.64
C GLN A 42 10.45 1.30 -9.44
N PHE A 43 9.15 1.48 -9.67
CA PHE A 43 8.16 1.39 -8.60
C PHE A 43 8.05 -0.04 -8.04
N ALA A 44 8.13 -1.05 -8.91
CA ALA A 44 8.18 -2.44 -8.48
C ALA A 44 9.43 -2.73 -7.62
N ALA A 45 10.60 -2.21 -8.01
CA ALA A 45 11.83 -2.30 -7.22
C ALA A 45 11.69 -1.62 -5.85
N LEU A 46 11.10 -0.43 -5.78
CA LEU A 46 10.82 0.27 -4.53
C LEU A 46 9.92 -0.55 -3.59
N LEU A 47 8.89 -1.20 -4.15
CA LEU A 47 7.98 -2.06 -3.40
C LEU A 47 8.56 -3.46 -3.10
N GLY A 48 9.76 -3.78 -3.59
CA GLY A 48 10.40 -5.08 -3.41
C GLY A 48 9.70 -6.22 -4.15
N VAL A 49 9.00 -5.93 -5.25
CA VAL A 49 8.26 -6.91 -6.06
C VAL A 49 8.73 -6.92 -7.51
N SER A 50 8.37 -7.96 -8.25
CA SER A 50 8.65 -8.00 -9.69
C SER A 50 7.75 -7.03 -10.46
N LYS A 51 8.23 -6.50 -11.60
CA LYS A 51 7.39 -5.72 -12.54
C LYS A 51 6.11 -6.48 -12.90
N ARG A 52 6.22 -7.79 -13.14
CA ARG A 52 5.10 -8.69 -13.43
C ARG A 52 4.05 -8.69 -12.32
N THR A 53 4.48 -8.66 -11.06
CA THR A 53 3.59 -8.59 -9.89
C THR A 53 2.86 -7.25 -9.86
N LEU A 54 3.57 -6.15 -10.09
CA LEU A 54 2.97 -4.81 -10.16
C LEU A 54 1.97 -4.70 -11.32
N GLU A 55 2.28 -5.24 -12.50
CA GLU A 55 1.35 -5.31 -13.64
C GLU A 55 0.06 -6.05 -13.28
N GLN A 56 0.15 -7.17 -12.56
CA GLN A 56 -1.04 -7.91 -12.12
C GLN A 56 -1.90 -7.10 -11.15
N TRP A 57 -1.29 -6.24 -10.33
CA TRP A 57 -2.02 -5.34 -9.43
C TRP A 57 -2.67 -4.18 -10.18
N GLU A 58 -1.94 -3.50 -11.07
CA GLU A 58 -2.48 -2.41 -11.89
C GLU A 58 -3.59 -2.89 -12.86
N GLN A 59 -3.63 -4.19 -13.20
CA GLN A 59 -4.68 -4.81 -14.03
C GLN A 59 -5.80 -5.48 -13.21
N GLU A 60 -5.80 -5.35 -11.88
CA GLU A 60 -6.80 -5.97 -10.97
C GLU A 60 -6.87 -7.50 -11.08
N ARG A 61 -5.82 -8.13 -11.61
CA ARG A 61 -5.70 -9.59 -11.70
C ARG A 61 -5.33 -10.21 -10.35
N ARG A 62 -4.71 -9.42 -9.47
CA ARG A 62 -4.29 -9.83 -8.13
C ARG A 62 -4.29 -8.63 -7.19
N ASP A 63 -4.60 -8.87 -5.93
CA ASP A 63 -4.49 -7.84 -4.89
C ASP A 63 -3.07 -7.79 -4.30
N PRO A 64 -2.55 -6.59 -3.98
CA PRO A 64 -1.34 -6.43 -3.18
C PRO A 64 -1.51 -6.99 -1.77
N SER A 65 -0.40 -7.39 -1.15
CA SER A 65 -0.39 -7.75 0.27
C SER A 65 -0.76 -6.54 1.13
N GLN A 66 -1.22 -6.78 2.37
CA GLN A 66 -1.57 -5.69 3.29
C GLN A 66 -0.40 -4.71 3.53
N ALA A 67 0.82 -5.22 3.62
CA ALA A 67 2.02 -4.39 3.74
C ALA A 67 2.23 -3.51 2.50
N ALA A 68 2.08 -4.09 1.30
CA ALA A 68 2.18 -3.35 0.04
C ALA A 68 1.06 -2.30 -0.09
N GLN A 69 -0.17 -2.61 0.33
CA GLN A 69 -1.29 -1.66 0.37
C GLN A 69 -0.95 -0.42 1.20
N ARG A 70 -0.36 -0.60 2.39
CA ARG A 70 0.06 0.52 3.25
C ARG A 70 1.15 1.36 2.60
N LEU A 71 2.15 0.72 2.00
CA LEU A 71 3.22 1.41 1.25
C LEU A 71 2.65 2.23 0.08
N ILE A 72 1.70 1.68 -0.66
CA ILE A 72 1.03 2.40 -1.76
C ILE A 72 0.25 3.60 -1.22
N GLN A 73 -0.47 3.46 -0.11
CA GLN A 73 -1.15 4.61 0.52
C GLN A 73 -0.17 5.71 0.95
N ILE A 74 0.98 5.33 1.52
CA ILE A 74 2.04 6.29 1.88
C ILE A 74 2.55 6.99 0.62
N ALA A 75 2.73 6.27 -0.49
CA ALA A 75 3.15 6.84 -1.77
C ALA A 75 2.13 7.85 -2.34
N VAL A 76 0.83 7.63 -2.10
CA VAL A 76 -0.22 8.60 -2.49
C VAL A 76 -0.20 9.84 -1.59
N GLN A 77 -0.11 9.66 -0.27
CA GLN A 77 -0.30 10.76 0.70
C GLN A 77 0.97 11.57 0.98
N ARG A 78 2.13 10.91 1.00
CA ARG A 78 3.43 11.46 1.39
C ARG A 78 4.54 10.93 0.47
N PRO A 79 4.49 11.24 -0.83
CA PRO A 79 5.50 10.78 -1.79
C PRO A 79 6.91 11.24 -1.41
N ASP A 80 7.05 12.40 -0.76
CA ASP A 80 8.33 12.99 -0.35
C ASP A 80 9.15 12.05 0.53
N VAL A 81 8.48 11.32 1.45
CA VAL A 81 9.14 10.38 2.38
C VAL A 81 9.75 9.20 1.63
N LEU A 82 9.07 8.71 0.60
CA LEU A 82 9.60 7.61 -0.20
C LEU A 82 10.74 8.08 -1.10
N ILE A 83 10.68 9.32 -1.61
CA ILE A 83 11.79 9.91 -2.37
C ILE A 83 13.00 10.14 -1.47
N GLU A 84 12.81 10.57 -0.23
CA GLU A 84 13.92 10.74 0.74
C GLU A 84 14.60 9.41 1.08
N ILE A 85 13.81 8.34 1.30
CA ILE A 85 14.33 7.02 1.70
C ILE A 85 14.91 6.24 0.52
N PHE A 86 14.30 6.34 -0.66
CA PHE A 86 14.60 5.51 -1.84
C PHE A 86 15.13 6.31 -3.04
N GLY A 87 15.38 7.62 -2.91
CA GLY A 87 15.84 8.50 -4.00
C GLY A 87 17.22 8.20 -4.56
N ASP A 88 17.96 7.27 -3.94
CA ASP A 88 19.24 6.75 -4.43
C ASP A 88 19.08 5.60 -5.45
N VAL A 89 17.85 5.11 -5.66
CA VAL A 89 17.54 4.05 -6.63
C VAL A 89 17.38 4.67 -8.03
N ALA A 90 18.48 5.22 -8.57
CA ALA A 90 18.61 5.69 -9.96
C ALA A 90 19.54 4.77 -10.76
#